data_AF-A0A0F7H8P5-F1
#
_entry.id   AF-A0A0F7H8P5-F1
#
_cell.length_a   1.000
_cell.length_b   1.000
_cell.length_c   1.000
_cell.angle_alpha   90.00
_cell.angle_beta   90.00
_cell.angle_gamma   90.00
#
_symmetry.space_group_name_H-M   'P 1'
#
loop_
_entity.id
_entity.type
_entity.pdbx_description
1 polymer ?
#
loop_
_entity_poly.entity_id
_entity_poly.type
_entity_poly.pdbx_seq_one_letter_code
_entity_poly.pdbx_strand_id
1 'polypeptide(L)'
;MSTFFYISESLNIGIHSGASYCILEGTRSLFDSNHEECLREIYEGYDVGMGGVTLEELDECCYNYFYQKCKAAMNSFPDSEHAGGMAPNLIAGIMAKWGELLEILRKDPRYKAG
;
A
#
# COMPACT_ATOMS: atom_id res chain seq x y z
N MET A 1 -13.33 -6.99 8.55
CA MET A 1 -12.82 -7.71 7.36
C MET A 1 -11.38 -7.26 7.15
N SER A 2 -10.48 -8.12 6.70
CA SER A 2 -9.11 -7.72 6.39
C SER A 2 -8.97 -7.49 4.89
N THR A 3 -8.10 -6.57 4.50
CA THR A 3 -7.67 -6.37 3.12
C THR A 3 -6.32 -7.03 2.93
N PHE A 4 -6.18 -7.84 1.88
CA PHE A 4 -4.95 -8.58 1.59
C PHE A 4 -4.10 -7.86 0.54
N PHE A 5 -2.79 -7.94 0.71
CA PHE A 5 -1.80 -7.55 -0.29
C PHE A 5 -1.17 -8.85 -0.77
N TYR A 6 -1.47 -9.23 -2.01
CA TYR A 6 -0.93 -10.44 -2.64
C TYR A 6 0.38 -10.10 -3.32
N ILE A 7 1.51 -10.36 -2.66
CA ILE A 7 2.82 -9.85 -3.12
C ILE A 7 3.52 -10.88 -3.99
N SER A 8 3.61 -12.12 -3.53
CA SER A 8 4.06 -13.29 -4.29
C SER A 8 3.52 -14.57 -3.65
N GLU A 9 3.73 -15.72 -4.29
CA GLU A 9 3.32 -17.03 -3.75
C GLU A 9 3.69 -17.24 -2.26
N SER A 10 4.81 -16.68 -1.80
CA SER A 10 5.33 -16.85 -0.44
C SER A 10 5.27 -15.60 0.45
N LEU A 11 4.88 -14.44 -0.10
CA LEU A 11 4.82 -13.17 0.63
C LEU A 11 3.42 -12.58 0.50
N ASN A 12 2.69 -12.51 1.61
CA ASN A 12 1.35 -11.94 1.66
C ASN A 12 1.14 -11.27 3.02
N ILE A 13 0.38 -10.18 3.07
CA ILE A 13 -0.02 -9.55 4.34
C ILE A 13 -1.50 -9.19 4.34
N GLY A 14 -2.17 -9.51 5.45
CA GLY A 14 -3.52 -9.04 5.73
C GLY A 14 -3.50 -7.85 6.68
N ILE A 15 -4.19 -6.77 6.31
CA ILE A 15 -4.33 -5.57 7.14
C ILE A 15 -5.80 -5.36 7.48
N HIS A 16 -6.10 -5.08 8.76
CA HIS A 16 -7.48 -4.84 9.20
C HIS A 16 -8.09 -3.58 8.55
N SER A 17 -9.40 -3.63 8.26
CA SER A 17 -10.14 -2.67 7.41
C SER A 17 -9.92 -1.19 7.69
N GLY A 18 -9.78 -0.78 8.96
CA GLY A 18 -9.58 0.64 9.30
C GLY A 18 -8.21 1.17 8.85
N ALA A 19 -7.16 0.35 9.00
CA ALA A 19 -5.82 0.71 8.55
C ALA A 19 -5.65 0.50 7.04
N SER A 20 -6.27 -0.53 6.47
CA SER A 20 -6.13 -0.82 5.05
C SER A 20 -6.72 0.26 4.16
N TYR A 21 -7.85 0.87 4.53
CA TYR A 21 -8.40 2.01 3.79
C TYR A 21 -7.41 3.17 3.72
N CYS A 22 -6.85 3.58 4.87
CA CYS A 22 -5.87 4.66 4.93
C CYS A 22 -4.64 4.33 4.07
N ILE A 23 -4.16 3.08 4.16
CA ILE A 23 -2.99 2.62 3.41
C ILE A 23 -3.24 2.67 1.90
N LEU A 24 -4.35 2.09 1.46
CA LEU A 24 -4.68 1.96 0.04
C LEU A 24 -4.99 3.31 -0.60
N GLU A 25 -5.88 4.11 0.00
CA GLU A 25 -6.27 5.39 -0.57
C GLU A 25 -5.17 6.44 -0.43
N GLY A 26 -4.46 6.44 0.71
CA GLY A 26 -3.28 7.29 0.90
C GLY A 26 -2.20 7.00 -0.13
N THR A 27 -1.92 5.73 -0.40
CA THR A 27 -0.94 5.32 -1.44
C THR A 27 -1.44 5.69 -2.84
N ARG A 28 -2.69 5.35 -3.17
CA ARG A 28 -3.33 5.62 -4.47
C ARG A 28 -3.31 7.10 -4.83
N SER A 29 -3.58 7.98 -3.87
CA SER A 29 -3.62 9.44 -4.08
C SER A 29 -2.31 10.04 -4.60
N LEU A 30 -1.20 9.32 -4.44
CA LEU A 30 0.14 9.76 -4.86
C LEU A 30 0.56 9.20 -6.22
N PHE A 31 -0.26 8.37 -6.86
CA PHE A 31 0.00 7.92 -8.23
C PHE A 31 -0.17 9.08 -9.21
N ASP A 32 0.75 9.18 -10.16
CA ASP A 32 0.65 10.11 -11.28
C ASP A 32 0.11 9.42 -12.54
N SER A 33 -0.29 10.22 -13.53
CA SER A 33 -0.88 9.74 -14.77
C SER A 33 0.05 8.88 -15.62
N ASN A 34 1.37 8.91 -15.39
CA ASN A 34 2.30 8.08 -16.15
C ASN A 34 2.30 6.62 -15.67
N HIS A 35 1.70 6.34 -14.51
CA HIS A 35 1.63 5.00 -13.91
C HIS A 35 0.19 4.52 -13.73
N GLU A 36 -0.73 5.01 -14.57
CA GLU A 36 -2.16 4.64 -14.53
C GLU A 36 -2.35 3.13 -14.77
N GLU A 37 -1.52 2.52 -15.64
CA GLU A 37 -1.55 1.07 -15.86
C GLU A 37 -1.17 0.30 -14.60
N CYS A 38 -0.06 0.68 -13.93
CA CYS A 38 0.32 0.09 -12.64
C CYS A 38 -0.80 0.23 -11.60
N LEU A 39 -1.43 1.42 -11.52
CA LEU A 39 -2.51 1.67 -10.58
C LEU A 39 -3.70 0.73 -10.83
N ARG A 40 -4.13 0.64 -12.09
CA ARG A 40 -5.25 -0.21 -12.50
C ARG A 40 -4.98 -1.66 -12.15
N GLU A 41 -3.81 -2.18 -12.51
CA GLU A 41 -3.44 -3.58 -12.27
C GLU A 41 -3.39 -3.90 -10.77
N ILE A 42 -2.80 -3.02 -9.96
CA ILE A 42 -2.69 -3.23 -8.51
C ILE A 42 -4.08 -3.28 -7.85
N TYR A 43 -4.94 -2.34 -8.22
CA TYR A 43 -6.18 -2.09 -7.50
C TYR A 43 -7.43 -2.73 -8.12
N GLU A 44 -7.34 -3.38 -9.29
CA GLU A 44 -8.51 -3.98 -9.97
C GLU A 44 -9.34 -4.86 -9.02
N GLY A 45 -8.68 -5.78 -8.31
CA GLY A 45 -9.35 -6.65 -7.34
C GLY A 45 -9.99 -5.86 -6.19
N TYR A 46 -9.34 -4.81 -5.71
CA TYR A 46 -9.88 -3.98 -4.63
C TYR A 46 -11.12 -3.21 -5.08
N ASP A 47 -11.08 -2.65 -6.30
CA ASP A 47 -12.15 -1.83 -6.88
C ASP A 47 -13.41 -2.64 -7.20
N VAL A 48 -13.25 -3.91 -7.57
CA VAL A 48 -14.38 -4.84 -7.76
C VAL A 48 -14.80 -5.58 -6.48
N GLY A 49 -14.21 -5.23 -5.33
CA GLY A 49 -14.61 -5.74 -4.01
C GLY A 49 -14.01 -7.10 -3.63
N MET A 50 -12.95 -7.56 -4.29
CA MET A 50 -12.26 -8.84 -4.03
C MET A 50 -11.33 -8.84 -2.80
N GLY A 51 -11.53 -7.94 -1.84
CA GLY A 51 -10.88 -8.02 -0.53
C GLY A 51 -9.36 -7.80 -0.50
N GLY A 52 -8.74 -7.34 -1.59
CA GLY A 52 -7.30 -7.12 -1.63
C GLY A 52 -6.78 -6.49 -2.92
N VAL A 53 -5.49 -6.18 -2.93
CA VAL A 53 -4.71 -5.72 -4.09
C VAL A 53 -3.70 -6.79 -4.49
N THR A 54 -3.40 -6.88 -5.79
CA THR A 54 -2.41 -7.83 -6.31
C THR A 54 -1.16 -7.12 -6.76
N LEU A 55 0.00 -7.68 -6.41
CA LEU A 55 1.31 -7.24 -6.85
C LEU A 55 2.07 -8.40 -7.51
N GLU A 56 1.49 -9.61 -7.59
CA GLU A 56 2.21 -10.83 -7.94
C GLU A 56 2.78 -10.80 -9.36
N GLU A 57 2.05 -10.23 -10.32
CA GLU A 57 2.44 -10.19 -11.73
C GLU A 57 3.09 -8.87 -12.16
N LEU A 58 3.22 -7.91 -11.24
CA LEU A 58 3.83 -6.62 -11.55
C LEU A 58 5.29 -6.77 -11.97
N ASP A 59 5.66 -5.98 -12.97
CA ASP A 59 7.05 -5.78 -13.33
C ASP A 59 7.83 -5.02 -12.23
N GLU A 60 9.16 -4.99 -12.39
CA GLU A 60 10.05 -4.30 -11.45
C GLU A 60 9.73 -2.81 -11.32
N CYS A 61 9.30 -2.16 -12.41
CA CYS A 61 9.01 -0.73 -12.43
C CYS A 61 7.79 -0.38 -11.56
N CYS A 62 6.64 -1.00 -11.86
CA CYS A 62 5.40 -0.82 -11.11
C CYS A 62 5.55 -1.23 -9.64
N TYR A 63 6.28 -2.32 -9.38
CA TYR A 63 6.53 -2.79 -8.02
C TYR A 63 7.29 -1.76 -7.17
N ASN A 64 8.41 -1.25 -7.70
CA ASN A 64 9.20 -0.25 -6.99
C ASN A 64 8.46 1.09 -6.91
N TYR A 65 7.69 1.46 -7.94
CA TYR A 65 6.86 2.65 -7.89
C TYR A 65 5.82 2.58 -6.77
N PHE A 66 5.07 1.47 -6.67
CA PHE A 66 4.12 1.25 -5.58
C PHE A 66 4.80 1.35 -4.20
N TYR A 67 5.96 0.71 -4.04
CA TYR A 67 6.76 0.83 -2.81
C TYR A 67 7.08 2.29 -2.46
N GLN A 68 7.54 3.09 -3.42
CA GLN A 68 7.85 4.51 -3.19
C GLN A 68 6.60 5.30 -2.80
N LYS A 69 5.45 5.03 -3.41
CA LYS A 69 4.18 5.68 -3.04
C LYS A 69 3.68 5.27 -1.67
N CYS A 70 3.80 4.00 -1.28
CA CYS A 70 3.53 3.57 0.09
C CYS A 70 4.42 4.32 1.10
N LYS A 71 5.71 4.41 0.83
CA LYS A 71 6.67 5.10 1.70
C LYS A 71 6.36 6.59 1.82
N ALA A 72 6.07 7.25 0.70
CA ALA A 72 5.69 8.66 0.67
C ALA A 72 4.39 8.89 1.45
N ALA A 73 3.36 8.06 1.21
CA ALA A 73 2.07 8.15 1.88
C ALA A 73 2.20 7.96 3.39
N MET A 74 2.97 6.96 3.84
CA MET A 74 3.28 6.74 5.26
C MET A 74 3.89 7.98 5.91
N ASN A 75 4.85 8.62 5.24
CA ASN A 75 5.55 9.79 5.78
C ASN A 75 4.66 11.02 5.86
N SER A 76 3.73 11.21 4.91
CA SER A 76 2.80 12.34 4.89
C SER A 76 1.54 12.11 5.73
N PHE A 77 1.23 10.86 6.08
CA PHE A 77 -0.04 10.51 6.71
C PHE A 77 -0.34 11.27 8.02
N PRO A 78 0.60 11.45 8.97
CA PRO A 78 0.33 12.15 10.23
C PRO A 78 -0.15 13.60 10.05
N ASP A 79 0.27 14.24 8.95
CA ASP A 79 -0.05 15.63 8.63
C ASP A 79 -1.21 15.73 7.62
N SER A 80 -1.81 14.61 7.22
CA SER A 80 -2.89 14.57 6.24
C SER A 80 -4.25 14.96 6.85
N GLU A 81 -5.16 15.44 6.00
CA GLU A 81 -6.56 15.70 6.40
C GLU A 81 -7.22 14.45 7.00
N HIS A 82 -6.89 13.26 6.50
CA HIS A 82 -7.42 12.00 7.02
C HIS A 82 -6.97 11.72 8.46
N ALA A 83 -5.75 12.12 8.84
CA ALA A 83 -5.29 12.02 10.23
C ALA A 83 -5.86 13.13 11.12
N GLY A 84 -6.39 14.22 10.53
CA GLY A 84 -7.03 15.34 11.20
C GLY A 84 -8.27 14.90 11.98
N GLY A 85 -8.08 14.59 13.27
CA GLY A 85 -9.16 14.12 14.17
C GLY A 85 -9.00 12.68 14.63
N MET A 86 -7.98 11.96 14.15
CA MET A 86 -7.61 10.66 14.70
C MET A 86 -6.86 10.82 16.03
N ALA A 87 -7.04 9.86 16.94
CA ALA A 87 -6.26 9.80 18.16
C ALA A 87 -4.78 9.42 17.83
N PRO A 88 -3.78 9.96 18.54
CA PRO A 88 -2.37 9.70 18.23
C PRO A 88 -1.97 8.21 18.19
N ASN A 89 -2.58 7.39 19.05
CA ASN A 89 -2.34 5.94 19.06
C ASN A 89 -2.89 5.24 17.81
N LEU A 90 -3.99 5.76 17.22
CA LEU A 90 -4.53 5.24 15.96
C LEU A 90 -3.59 5.60 14.80
N ILE A 91 -3.11 6.84 14.75
CA ILE A 91 -2.13 7.30 13.76
C ILE A 91 -0.88 6.41 13.82
N ALA A 92 -0.31 6.23 15.01
CA ALA A 92 0.85 5.37 15.21
C ALA A 92 0.59 3.92 14.79
N GLY A 93 -0.60 3.38 15.07
CA GLY A 93 -1.00 2.04 14.64
C GLY A 93 -1.07 1.89 13.11
N ILE A 94 -1.61 2.89 12.41
CA ILE A 94 -1.68 2.90 10.94
C ILE A 94 -0.27 3.01 10.34
N MET A 95 0.57 3.91 10.87
CA MET A 95 1.97 4.03 10.44
C MET A 95 2.75 2.73 10.64
N ALA A 96 2.54 2.05 11.77
CA ALA A 96 3.18 0.75 12.02
C ALA A 96 2.77 -0.30 10.97
N LYS A 97 1.51 -0.29 10.50
CA LYS A 97 1.05 -1.18 9.43
C LYS A 97 1.63 -0.85 8.06
N TRP A 98 1.82 0.43 7.74
CA TRP A 98 2.62 0.80 6.57
C TRP A 98 4.06 0.31 6.69
N GLY A 99 4.67 0.44 7.87
CA GLY A 99 6.02 -0.06 8.14
C GLY A 99 6.13 -1.57 7.92
N GLU A 100 5.19 -2.35 8.44
CA GLU A 100 5.10 -3.80 8.19
C GLU A 100 4.98 -4.12 6.70
N LEU A 101 4.10 -3.41 5.97
CA LEU A 101 3.95 -3.58 4.53
C LEU A 101 5.26 -3.30 3.77
N LEU A 102 5.93 -2.17 4.07
CA LEU A 102 7.19 -1.79 3.43
C LEU A 102 8.30 -2.82 3.69
N GLU A 103 8.39 -3.36 4.89
CA GLU A 103 9.37 -4.38 5.23
C GLU A 103 9.10 -5.73 4.54
N ILE A 104 7.83 -6.05 4.24
CA ILE A 104 7.49 -7.23 3.45
C ILE A 104 7.80 -7.00 1.98
N LEU A 105 7.44 -5.84 1.42
CA LEU A 105 7.74 -5.50 0.02
C LEU A 105 9.25 -5.56 -0.26
N ARG A 106 10.07 -5.14 0.70
CA ARG A 106 11.55 -5.22 0.61
C ARG A 106 12.12 -6.63 0.49
N LYS A 107 11.37 -7.65 0.88
CA LYS A 107 11.81 -9.05 0.81
C LYS A 107 11.60 -9.64 -0.59
N ASP A 108 10.81 -9.00 -1.44
CA ASP A 108 10.56 -9.47 -2.79
C ASP A 108 11.77 -9.22 -3.71
N PRO A 109 12.18 -10.17 -4.56
CA PRO A 109 13.32 -10.00 -5.47
C PRO A 109 13.20 -8.84 -6.47
N ARG A 110 11.97 -8.40 -6.78
CA ARG A 110 11.70 -7.24 -7.64
C ARG A 110 12.00 -5.93 -6.94
N TYR A 111 12.01 -5.89 -5.61
CA TYR A 111 12.44 -4.69 -4.91
C TYR A 111 13.92 -4.41 -5.20
N LYS A 112 14.20 -3.23 -5.74
CA LYS A 112 15.56 -2.70 -5.90
C LYS A 112 15.71 -1.51 -4.97
N ALA A 113 16.74 -1.57 -4.12
CA ALA A 113 17.14 -0.38 -3.37
C ALA A 113 17.59 0.68 -4.38
N GLY A 114 16.74 1.67 -4.60
CA GLY A 114 17.11 2.92 -5.29
C GLY A 114 18.09 3.73 -4.47
#